data_AF-X1A8K9-F1
#
_entry.id   AF-X1A8K9-F1
#
_cell.length_a   1.000
_cell.length_b   1.000
_cell.length_c   1.000
_cell.angle_alpha   90.00
_cell.angle_beta   90.00
_cell.angle_gamma   90.00
#
_symmetry.space_group_name_H-M   'P 1'
#
loop_
_entity.id
_entity.type
_entity.pdbx_description
1 polymer ?
#
loop_
_entity_poly.entity_id
_entity_poly.type
_entity_poly.pdbx_seq_one_letter_code
_entity_poly.pdbx_strand_id
1 'polypeptide(L)'
;IKTIAYNFRKLKQRIKRMTPYKLYHQGYISHRQLIHYYGHNYLSKNLNCEYFKVNTNEGHNVIHILYRGEYIPYNYLVDNWQDIHNSWNINIESIDSLNKNDTGVAGYLVSQYITNQEKATYTRYSQSINWVYPGYAKDWYELRIGVKYRVPIPWSKQELYDHWDKHLYNKTYLQSYLFDPWSGG
;
A
#
# COMPACT_ATOMS: atom_id res chain seq x y z
N ILE A 1 -12.90 -19.12 -11.84
CA ILE A 1 -12.58 -18.16 -10.75
C ILE A 1 -11.57 -17.16 -11.29
N LYS A 2 -11.81 -15.84 -11.17
CA LYS A 2 -10.87 -14.82 -11.65
C LYS A 2 -9.68 -14.70 -10.69
N THR A 3 -8.49 -14.40 -11.21
CA THR A 3 -7.28 -14.35 -10.39
C THR A 3 -7.34 -13.19 -9.38
N ILE A 4 -6.68 -13.36 -8.24
CA ILE A 4 -6.64 -12.36 -7.17
C ILE A 4 -6.04 -11.01 -7.66
N ALA A 5 -5.12 -11.06 -8.62
CA ALA A 5 -4.58 -9.89 -9.30
C ALA A 5 -5.63 -9.14 -10.14
N TYR A 6 -6.53 -9.87 -10.82
CA TYR A 6 -7.65 -9.27 -11.53
C TYR A 6 -8.62 -8.58 -10.56
N ASN A 7 -8.93 -9.24 -9.44
CA ASN A 7 -9.85 -8.74 -8.42
C ASN A 7 -9.31 -7.47 -7.78
N PHE A 8 -8.03 -7.44 -7.39
CA PHE A 8 -7.40 -6.23 -6.88
C PHE A 8 -7.41 -5.08 -7.89
N ARG A 9 -7.19 -5.37 -9.19
CA ARG A 9 -7.28 -4.35 -10.24
C ARG A 9 -8.70 -3.75 -10.31
N LYS A 10 -9.74 -4.56 -10.14
CA LYS A 10 -11.13 -4.10 -10.08
C LYS A 10 -11.38 -3.24 -8.83
N LEU A 11 -10.89 -3.66 -7.66
CA LEU A 11 -11.02 -2.90 -6.42
C LEU A 11 -10.38 -1.51 -6.56
N LYS A 12 -9.15 -1.45 -7.09
CA LYS A 12 -8.47 -0.18 -7.40
C LYS A 12 -9.29 0.73 -8.32
N GLN A 13 -9.91 0.17 -9.35
CA GLN A 13 -10.76 0.95 -10.27
C GLN A 13 -11.99 1.51 -9.56
N ARG A 14 -12.58 0.78 -8.61
CA ARG A 14 -13.72 1.28 -7.81
C ARG A 14 -13.29 2.42 -6.91
N ILE A 15 -12.20 2.25 -6.16
CA ILE A 15 -11.62 3.29 -5.31
C ILE A 15 -11.37 4.58 -6.11
N LYS A 16 -10.72 4.48 -7.28
CA LYS A 16 -10.40 5.65 -8.13
C LYS A 16 -11.62 6.38 -8.72
N ARG A 17 -12.82 5.78 -8.66
CA ARG A 17 -14.08 6.38 -9.12
C ARG A 17 -14.90 6.96 -7.98
N MET A 18 -14.47 6.73 -6.74
CA MET A 18 -15.09 7.27 -5.55
C MET A 18 -14.60 8.67 -5.27
N THR A 19 -15.49 9.43 -4.64
CA THR A 19 -15.21 10.75 -4.08
C THR A 19 -15.68 10.72 -2.62
N PRO A 20 -15.17 11.60 -1.76
CA PRO A 20 -15.67 11.71 -0.38
C PRO A 20 -17.18 11.95 -0.32
N TYR A 21 -17.73 12.75 -1.24
CA TYR A 21 -19.17 12.95 -1.36
C TYR A 21 -19.95 11.65 -1.60
N LYS A 22 -19.48 10.81 -2.53
CA LYS A 22 -20.14 9.52 -2.80
C LYS A 22 -20.04 8.58 -1.60
N LEU A 23 -18.90 8.54 -0.90
CA LEU A 23 -18.75 7.73 0.33
C LEU A 23 -19.76 8.15 1.40
N TYR A 24 -19.96 9.45 1.59
CA TYR A 24 -20.95 9.98 2.51
C TYR A 24 -22.38 9.62 2.11
N HIS A 25 -22.76 9.85 0.85
CA HIS A 25 -24.11 9.55 0.36
C HIS A 25 -24.44 8.06 0.34
N GLN A 26 -23.43 7.20 0.20
CA GLN A 26 -23.59 5.75 0.29
C GLN A 26 -23.57 5.23 1.74
N GLY A 27 -23.41 6.11 2.73
CA GLY A 27 -23.44 5.74 4.15
C GLY A 27 -22.15 5.12 4.68
N TYR A 28 -21.05 5.14 3.92
CA TYR A 28 -19.76 4.58 4.36
C TYR A 28 -19.03 5.46 5.37
N ILE A 29 -19.36 6.75 5.44
CA ILE A 29 -18.81 7.72 6.39
C ILE A 29 -19.89 8.68 6.88
N SER A 30 -19.76 9.10 8.13
CA SER A 30 -20.57 10.18 8.71
C SER A 30 -20.13 11.56 8.21
N HIS A 31 -20.99 12.57 8.38
CA HIS A 31 -20.63 13.97 8.08
C HIS A 31 -19.39 14.44 8.88
N ARG A 32 -19.25 13.98 10.12
CA ARG A 32 -18.07 14.26 10.95
C ARG A 32 -16.79 13.67 10.36
N GLN A 33 -16.83 12.41 9.92
CA GLN A 33 -15.70 11.76 9.26
C GLN A 33 -15.38 12.41 7.91
N LEU A 34 -16.40 12.86 7.18
CA LEU A 34 -16.23 13.58 5.92
C LEU A 34 -15.38 14.84 6.10
N ILE A 35 -15.74 15.67 7.09
CA ILE A 35 -14.98 16.89 7.41
C ILE A 35 -13.59 16.53 7.93
N HIS A 36 -13.49 15.56 8.84
CA HIS A 36 -12.23 15.20 9.48
C HIS A 36 -11.17 14.68 8.49
N TYR A 37 -11.54 13.75 7.60
CA TYR A 37 -10.58 13.09 6.72
C TYR A 37 -10.34 13.82 5.40
N TYR A 38 -11.30 14.60 4.91
CA TYR A 38 -11.23 15.18 3.56
C TYR A 38 -11.35 16.71 3.55
N GLY A 39 -11.85 17.33 4.62
CA GLY A 39 -12.11 18.77 4.67
C GLY A 39 -13.17 19.23 3.68
N HIS A 40 -13.42 20.55 3.64
CA HIS A 40 -14.52 21.12 2.85
C HIS A 40 -14.22 21.25 1.34
N ASN A 41 -12.94 21.34 0.94
CA ASN A 41 -12.56 21.69 -0.43
C ASN A 41 -12.31 20.50 -1.37
N TYR A 42 -12.48 19.25 -0.89
CA TYR A 42 -12.07 18.04 -1.64
C TYR A 42 -13.20 17.04 -1.87
N LEU A 43 -14.46 17.42 -1.64
CA LEU A 43 -15.59 16.48 -1.61
C LEU A 43 -15.92 15.84 -2.97
N SER A 44 -15.67 16.56 -4.07
CA SER A 44 -15.94 16.11 -5.44
C SER A 44 -14.73 15.48 -6.13
N LYS A 45 -13.54 15.57 -5.53
CA LYS A 45 -12.33 15.02 -6.11
C LYS A 45 -12.31 13.50 -5.94
N ASN A 46 -11.84 12.80 -6.96
CA ASN A 46 -11.64 11.36 -6.87
C ASN A 46 -10.56 11.03 -5.83
N LEU A 47 -10.76 9.93 -5.11
CA LEU A 47 -9.76 9.38 -4.19
C LEU A 47 -8.52 8.94 -4.96
N ASN A 48 -7.36 9.29 -4.43
CA ASN A 48 -6.08 8.76 -4.87
C ASN A 48 -5.81 7.43 -4.17
N CYS A 49 -5.09 6.57 -4.88
CA CYS A 49 -4.75 5.25 -4.39
C CYS A 49 -3.40 4.85 -4.96
N GLU A 50 -2.37 5.22 -4.23
CA GLU A 50 -1.02 4.74 -4.42
C GLU A 50 -0.83 3.50 -3.57
N TYR A 51 -0.15 2.48 -4.11
CA TYR A 51 0.01 1.23 -3.41
C TYR A 51 1.36 0.57 -3.67
N PHE A 52 1.75 -0.28 -2.72
CA PHE A 52 2.72 -1.35 -2.91
C PHE A 52 2.07 -2.66 -2.52
N LYS A 53 1.98 -3.59 -3.46
CA LYS A 53 1.26 -4.84 -3.31
C LYS A 53 2.23 -5.99 -3.39
N VAL A 54 2.12 -6.94 -2.48
CA VAL A 54 2.87 -8.20 -2.48
C VAL A 54 1.89 -9.36 -2.54
N ASN A 55 2.07 -10.24 -3.52
CA ASN A 55 1.43 -11.53 -3.54
C ASN A 55 2.32 -12.53 -2.78
N THR A 56 1.73 -13.26 -1.83
CA THR A 56 2.41 -14.34 -1.12
C THR A 56 1.73 -15.67 -1.43
N ASN A 57 2.52 -16.74 -1.33
CA ASN A 57 2.09 -18.14 -1.21
C ASN A 57 1.86 -18.52 0.26
N GLU A 58 1.85 -17.54 1.17
CA GLU A 58 1.56 -17.75 2.58
C GLU A 58 0.06 -17.94 2.75
N GLY A 59 -0.34 -18.95 3.53
CA GLY A 59 -1.74 -19.30 3.70
C GLY A 59 -2.43 -19.61 2.36
N HIS A 60 -3.64 -19.10 2.17
CA HIS A 60 -4.50 -19.38 1.01
C HIS A 60 -4.21 -18.52 -0.24
N ASN A 61 -3.03 -17.91 -0.39
CA ASN A 61 -2.66 -16.88 -1.41
C ASN A 61 -3.12 -15.46 -1.03
N VAL A 62 -2.70 -15.00 0.14
CA VAL A 62 -3.01 -13.68 0.67
C VAL A 62 -2.33 -12.56 -0.16
N ILE A 63 -2.95 -11.39 -0.22
CA ILE A 63 -2.31 -10.18 -0.73
C ILE A 63 -2.07 -9.19 0.42
N HIS A 64 -0.82 -8.76 0.56
CA HIS A 64 -0.47 -7.60 1.37
C HIS A 64 -0.43 -6.35 0.49
N ILE A 65 -1.08 -5.27 0.92
CA ILE A 65 -1.12 -3.98 0.25
C ILE A 65 -0.76 -2.91 1.25
N LEU A 66 0.34 -2.20 1.01
CA LEU A 66 0.53 -0.90 1.60
C LEU A 66 -0.15 0.14 0.73
N TYR A 67 -0.86 1.05 1.37
CA TYR A 67 -1.68 2.06 0.74
C TYR A 67 -1.26 3.45 1.19
N ARG A 68 -1.23 4.38 0.23
CA ARG A 68 -1.03 5.81 0.44
C ARG A 68 -2.08 6.58 -0.34
N GLY A 69 -2.74 7.51 0.33
CA GLY A 69 -3.75 8.40 -0.28
C GLY A 69 -4.69 8.98 0.76
N GLU A 70 -5.88 9.40 0.33
CA GLU A 70 -6.94 9.83 1.25
C GLU A 70 -7.53 8.65 2.03
N TYR A 71 -8.18 8.90 3.17
CA TYR A 71 -8.80 7.82 3.95
C TYR A 71 -9.76 6.98 3.09
N ILE A 72 -9.76 5.65 3.27
CA ILE A 72 -10.74 4.75 2.67
C ILE A 72 -11.43 3.98 3.80
N PRO A 73 -12.78 4.02 3.89
CA PRO A 73 -13.49 3.32 4.96
C PRO A 73 -13.32 1.80 4.87
N TYR A 74 -13.14 1.15 6.01
CA TYR A 74 -13.02 -0.31 6.09
C TYR A 74 -14.23 -1.03 5.48
N ASN A 75 -15.45 -0.65 5.88
CA ASN A 75 -16.67 -1.27 5.37
C ASN A 75 -16.81 -1.13 3.85
N TYR A 76 -16.35 -0.01 3.28
CA TYR A 76 -16.30 0.15 1.82
C TYR A 76 -15.37 -0.87 1.18
N LEU A 77 -14.19 -1.10 1.76
CA LEU A 77 -13.25 -2.10 1.26
C LEU A 77 -13.83 -3.51 1.36
N VAL A 78 -14.43 -3.86 2.51
CA VAL A 78 -15.05 -5.18 2.76
C VAL A 78 -16.16 -5.46 1.75
N ASP A 79 -17.13 -4.55 1.63
CA ASP A 79 -18.26 -4.73 0.71
C ASP A 79 -17.79 -4.92 -0.74
N ASN A 80 -16.84 -4.10 -1.17
CA ASN A 80 -16.33 -4.17 -2.53
C ASN A 80 -15.47 -5.42 -2.75
N TRP A 81 -14.73 -5.88 -1.75
CA TRP A 81 -13.96 -7.11 -1.86
C TRP A 81 -14.87 -8.34 -1.86
N GLN A 82 -15.88 -8.37 -1.00
CA GLN A 82 -16.90 -9.40 -1.01
C GLN A 82 -17.61 -9.47 -2.37
N ASP A 83 -18.02 -8.34 -2.93
CA ASP A 83 -18.68 -8.33 -4.25
C ASP A 83 -17.75 -8.73 -5.41
N ILE A 84 -16.46 -8.36 -5.36
CA ILE A 84 -15.51 -8.69 -6.44
C ILE A 84 -14.96 -10.11 -6.33
N HIS A 85 -14.63 -10.54 -5.11
CA HIS A 85 -13.86 -11.75 -4.84
C HIS A 85 -14.68 -12.86 -4.16
N ASN A 86 -15.85 -12.53 -3.61
CA ASN A 86 -16.66 -13.40 -2.76
C ASN A 86 -15.98 -13.78 -1.43
N SER A 87 -15.12 -12.92 -0.90
CA SER A 87 -14.50 -13.07 0.42
C SER A 87 -14.65 -11.78 1.24
N TRP A 88 -15.01 -11.96 2.51
CA TRP A 88 -15.27 -10.87 3.46
C TRP A 88 -14.04 -10.56 4.32
N ASN A 89 -13.03 -11.44 4.29
CA ASN A 89 -11.86 -11.30 5.15
C ASN A 89 -10.87 -10.27 4.59
N ILE A 90 -10.90 -9.08 5.18
CA ILE A 90 -9.86 -8.06 5.04
C ILE A 90 -9.38 -7.74 6.45
N ASN A 91 -8.07 -7.82 6.69
CA ASN A 91 -7.46 -7.29 7.90
C ASN A 91 -6.79 -5.94 7.56
N ILE A 92 -7.07 -4.89 8.32
CA ILE A 92 -6.45 -3.57 8.16
C ILE A 92 -5.64 -3.29 9.41
N GLU A 93 -4.37 -2.96 9.22
CA GLU A 93 -3.48 -2.55 10.28
C GLU A 93 -2.99 -1.13 9.98
N SER A 94 -3.03 -0.24 10.98
CA SER A 94 -2.29 1.00 10.84
C SER A 94 -0.81 0.67 10.97
N ILE A 95 0.02 1.25 10.12
CA ILE A 95 1.48 1.14 10.25
C ILE A 95 1.97 2.14 11.32
N ASP A 96 1.23 2.25 12.44
CA ASP A 96 1.59 3.11 13.58
C ASP A 96 2.75 2.52 14.40
N SER A 97 3.15 1.28 14.10
CA SER A 97 4.17 0.50 14.81
C SER A 97 5.52 0.42 14.09
N LEU A 98 5.86 1.38 13.22
CA LEU A 98 7.25 1.56 12.81
C LEU A 98 8.02 2.04 14.04
N ASN A 99 8.58 1.08 14.77
CA ASN A 99 9.48 1.31 15.88
C ASN A 99 10.45 2.44 15.51
N LYS A 100 10.62 3.38 16.45
CA LYS A 100 11.43 4.60 16.37
C LYS A 100 12.93 4.37 16.04
N ASN A 101 13.32 3.15 15.67
CA ASN A 101 14.68 2.76 15.38
C ASN A 101 14.82 2.51 13.86
N ASP A 102 15.09 3.63 13.20
CA ASP A 102 15.99 3.84 12.06
C ASP A 102 15.58 3.62 10.61
N THR A 103 14.47 2.98 10.28
CA THR A 103 14.05 2.95 8.86
C THR A 103 12.53 2.93 8.77
N GLY A 104 11.93 3.99 8.20
CA GLY A 104 10.48 4.18 8.17
C GLY A 104 9.76 3.17 7.27
N VAL A 105 8.82 3.66 6.44
CA VAL A 105 7.99 2.80 5.56
C VAL A 105 8.87 2.05 4.57
N ALA A 106 9.92 2.70 4.07
CA ALA A 106 10.91 2.10 3.17
C ALA A 106 11.65 0.94 3.85
N GLY A 107 12.05 1.12 5.11
CA GLY A 107 12.71 0.11 5.91
C GLY A 107 11.87 -1.13 6.18
N TYR A 108 10.63 -0.91 6.59
CA TYR A 108 9.65 -1.96 6.77
C TYR A 108 9.39 -2.73 5.47
N LEU A 109 9.17 -2.01 4.35
CA LEU A 109 8.96 -2.63 3.04
C LEU A 109 10.14 -3.49 2.62
N VAL A 110 11.35 -2.97 2.78
CA VAL A 110 12.55 -3.70 2.37
C VAL A 110 12.75 -4.92 3.26
N SER A 111 12.67 -4.76 4.58
CA SER A 111 12.88 -5.84 5.54
C SER A 111 11.85 -6.97 5.40
N GLN A 112 10.56 -6.64 5.33
CA GLN A 112 9.47 -7.61 5.30
C GLN A 112 9.33 -8.29 3.94
N TYR A 113 9.47 -7.54 2.84
CA TYR A 113 9.04 -8.04 1.53
C TYR A 113 10.15 -8.14 0.50
N ILE A 114 11.31 -7.50 0.70
CA ILE A 114 12.39 -7.46 -0.30
C ILE A 114 13.63 -8.24 0.14
N THR A 115 14.02 -8.22 1.42
CA THR A 115 15.26 -8.88 1.87
C THR A 115 15.04 -10.24 2.54
N ASN A 116 13.91 -10.49 3.19
CA ASN A 116 13.62 -11.78 3.84
C ASN A 116 13.01 -12.83 2.88
N GLN A 117 13.45 -12.84 1.62
CA GLN A 117 12.92 -13.73 0.57
C GLN A 117 13.16 -15.22 0.82
N GLU A 118 14.10 -15.58 1.70
CA GLU A 118 14.41 -16.99 2.01
C GLU A 118 13.42 -17.65 2.97
N LYS A 119 12.67 -16.85 3.75
CA LYS A 119 11.63 -17.34 4.68
C LYS A 119 10.22 -16.96 4.26
N ALA A 120 10.07 -15.89 3.48
CA ALA A 120 8.77 -15.48 2.96
C ALA A 120 8.52 -16.15 1.60
N THR A 121 7.45 -16.92 1.56
CA THR A 121 6.49 -17.27 0.49
C THR A 121 6.19 -16.14 -0.52
N TYR A 122 7.13 -15.29 -0.88
CA TYR A 122 6.97 -14.20 -1.83
C TYR A 122 6.90 -14.74 -3.27
N THR A 123 5.88 -14.35 -4.04
CA THR A 123 5.84 -14.67 -5.48
C THR A 123 6.17 -13.47 -6.34
N ARG A 124 5.49 -12.34 -6.12
CA ARG A 124 5.59 -11.15 -6.96
C ARG A 124 5.04 -9.93 -6.25
N TYR A 125 5.76 -8.81 -6.31
CA TYR A 125 5.20 -7.50 -5.96
C TYR A 125 4.78 -6.69 -7.20
N SER A 126 3.90 -5.71 -7.00
CA SER A 126 3.65 -4.63 -7.94
C SER A 126 3.32 -3.34 -7.18
N GLN A 127 3.67 -2.19 -7.74
CA GLN A 127 3.46 -0.91 -7.09
C GLN A 127 2.88 0.11 -8.06
N SER A 128 2.40 1.23 -7.52
CA SER A 128 2.17 2.43 -8.32
C SER A 128 3.47 3.14 -8.69
N ILE A 129 3.44 3.91 -9.78
CA ILE A 129 4.61 4.67 -10.25
C ILE A 129 5.09 5.71 -9.24
N ASN A 130 4.17 6.34 -8.51
CA ASN A 130 4.48 7.38 -7.53
C ASN A 130 4.77 6.82 -6.13
N TRP A 131 4.88 5.49 -5.99
CA TRP A 131 5.21 4.87 -4.71
C TRP A 131 6.67 5.09 -4.29
N VAL A 132 7.57 5.09 -5.28
CA VAL A 132 8.98 5.46 -5.12
C VAL A 132 9.22 6.84 -5.73
N TYR A 133 10.31 7.49 -5.32
CA TYR A 133 10.69 8.77 -5.91
C TYR A 133 11.26 8.58 -7.33
N PRO A 134 11.15 9.59 -8.22
CA PRO A 134 11.79 9.56 -9.53
C PRO A 134 13.31 9.41 -9.41
N GLY A 135 13.88 8.38 -10.03
CA GLY A 135 15.32 8.06 -9.93
C GLY A 135 15.63 6.85 -9.05
N TYR A 136 14.70 6.40 -8.20
CA TYR A 136 14.91 5.26 -7.29
C TYR A 136 15.53 4.02 -7.94
N ALA A 137 15.09 3.63 -9.14
CA ALA A 137 15.60 2.44 -9.82
C ALA A 137 17.10 2.55 -10.16
N LYS A 138 17.56 3.76 -10.51
CA LYS A 138 18.98 4.04 -10.78
C LYS A 138 19.78 3.95 -9.49
N ASP A 139 19.34 4.67 -8.46
CA ASP A 139 20.03 4.73 -7.17
C ASP A 139 20.12 3.35 -6.51
N TRP A 140 19.05 2.54 -6.61
CA TRP A 140 19.05 1.15 -6.14
C TRP A 140 20.01 0.26 -6.93
N TYR A 141 20.13 0.46 -8.24
CA TYR A 141 21.08 -0.27 -9.07
C TYR A 141 22.52 0.07 -8.70
N GLU A 142 22.84 1.36 -8.54
CA GLU A 142 24.15 1.83 -8.12
C GLU A 142 24.52 1.29 -6.72
N LEU A 143 23.58 1.31 -5.78
CA LEU A 143 23.75 0.68 -4.46
C LEU A 143 24.08 -0.80 -4.58
N ARG A 144 23.35 -1.57 -5.40
CA ARG A 144 23.61 -3.01 -5.59
C ARG A 144 24.97 -3.29 -6.19
N ILE A 145 25.40 -2.51 -7.18
CA ILE A 145 26.72 -2.64 -7.80
C ILE A 145 27.82 -2.26 -6.80
N GLY A 146 27.67 -1.14 -6.09
CA GLY A 146 28.59 -0.71 -5.05
C GLY A 146 28.81 -1.77 -3.97
N VAL A 147 27.72 -2.37 -3.46
CA VAL A 147 27.80 -3.47 -2.48
C VAL A 147 28.44 -4.72 -3.07
N LYS A 148 28.03 -5.15 -4.27
CA LYS A 148 28.53 -6.39 -4.90
C LYS A 148 30.02 -6.33 -5.24
N TYR A 149 30.46 -5.19 -5.78
CA TYR A 149 31.82 -5.02 -6.29
C TYR A 149 32.71 -4.18 -5.34
N ARG A 150 32.20 -3.82 -4.16
CA ARG A 150 32.89 -2.98 -3.15
C ARG A 150 33.40 -1.65 -3.72
N VAL A 151 32.64 -1.07 -4.65
CA VAL A 151 32.95 0.23 -5.24
C VAL A 151 32.40 1.33 -4.32
N PRO A 152 33.18 2.38 -4.02
CA PRO A 152 32.68 3.53 -3.27
C PRO A 152 31.48 4.13 -3.97
N ILE A 153 30.36 4.23 -3.25
CA ILE A 153 29.17 4.93 -3.70
C ILE A 153 29.02 6.24 -2.91
N PRO A 154 28.56 7.32 -3.56
CA PRO A 154 28.47 8.65 -2.95
C PRO A 154 27.41 8.77 -1.86
N TRP A 155 26.57 7.75 -1.66
CA TRP A 155 25.52 7.72 -0.64
C TRP A 155 25.36 6.30 -0.07
N SER A 156 24.90 6.26 1.16
CA SER A 156 24.63 5.08 1.97
C SER A 156 23.24 4.49 1.70
N LYS A 157 23.04 3.25 2.15
CA LYS A 157 21.72 2.60 2.18
C LYS A 157 20.70 3.41 2.99
N GLN A 158 21.14 4.06 4.06
CA GLN A 158 20.27 4.86 4.92
C GLN A 158 19.76 6.11 4.19
N GLU A 159 20.64 6.84 3.50
CA GLU A 159 20.26 8.04 2.74
C GLU A 159 19.23 7.73 1.65
N LEU A 160 19.32 6.54 1.03
CA LEU A 160 18.31 6.07 0.09
C LEU A 160 16.94 5.85 0.75
N TYR A 161 16.92 5.25 1.93
CA TYR A 161 15.68 5.04 2.69
C TYR A 161 15.09 6.37 3.14
N ASP A 162 15.92 7.30 3.61
CA ASP A 162 15.48 8.62 4.04
C ASP A 162 14.86 9.40 2.86
N HIS A 163 15.44 9.30 1.66
CA HIS A 163 14.86 9.88 0.44
C HIS A 163 13.50 9.26 0.09
N TRP A 164 13.38 7.94 0.21
CA TRP A 164 12.12 7.25 -0.06
C TRP A 164 11.06 7.60 0.99
N ASP A 165 11.41 7.56 2.27
CA ASP A 165 10.51 7.95 3.35
C ASP A 165 10.08 9.41 3.18
N LYS A 166 10.99 10.35 2.90
CA LYS A 166 10.64 11.75 2.62
C LYS A 166 9.67 11.90 1.44
N HIS A 167 9.83 11.10 0.39
CA HIS A 167 8.89 11.06 -0.74
C HIS A 167 7.49 10.55 -0.34
N LEU A 168 7.44 9.58 0.58
CA LEU A 168 6.21 9.02 1.11
C LEU A 168 5.51 9.96 2.11
N TYR A 169 6.25 10.57 3.03
CA TYR A 169 5.74 11.42 4.12
C TYR A 169 5.10 12.74 3.64
N ASN A 170 5.28 13.11 2.38
CA ASN A 170 4.76 14.37 1.87
C ASN A 170 3.22 14.46 1.67
N LYS A 171 2.38 13.44 1.96
CA LYS A 171 0.88 13.56 1.93
C LYS A 171 0.06 12.53 2.74
N THR A 172 -0.95 13.10 3.43
CA THR A 172 -2.29 12.68 3.94
C THR A 172 -2.54 11.40 4.77
N TYR A 173 -2.29 10.17 4.31
CA TYR A 173 -2.62 8.95 5.08
C TYR A 173 -1.87 7.71 4.55
N LEU A 174 -1.37 6.85 5.45
CA LEU A 174 -0.69 5.59 5.13
C LEU A 174 -1.30 4.44 5.95
N GLN A 175 -1.63 3.32 5.31
CA GLN A 175 -2.21 2.13 5.96
C GLN A 175 -1.69 0.84 5.31
N SER A 176 -1.66 -0.27 6.06
CA SER A 176 -1.47 -1.60 5.52
C SER A 176 -2.80 -2.36 5.50
N TYR A 177 -3.01 -3.11 4.43
CA TYR A 177 -4.17 -3.94 4.20
C TYR A 177 -3.72 -5.35 3.87
N LEU A 178 -4.43 -6.33 4.40
CA LEU A 178 -4.25 -7.74 4.17
C LEU A 178 -5.56 -8.31 3.65
N PHE A 179 -5.56 -8.83 2.43
CA PHE A 179 -6.73 -9.41 1.79
C PHE A 179 -6.54 -10.91 1.70
N ASP A 180 -7.37 -11.65 2.45
CA ASP A 180 -7.39 -13.10 2.43
C ASP A 180 -8.40 -13.59 1.38
N PRO A 181 -8.09 -14.63 0.60
CA PRO A 181 -9.06 -15.28 -0.28
C PRO A 181 -10.06 -16.19 0.45
N TRP A 182 -9.93 -16.43 1.76
CA TRP A 182 -10.84 -17.31 2.50
C TRP A 182 -12.27 -16.74 2.50
N SER A 183 -13.16 -17.43 1.79
CA SER A 183 -14.61 -17.26 1.89
C SER A 183 -15.11 -18.32 2.87
N GLY A 184 -15.31 -17.94 4.12
CA GLY A 184 -15.74 -18.90 5.14
C GLY A 184 -16.98 -19.68 4.71
N GLY A 185 -16.82 -21.00 4.70
CA GLY A 185 -17.86 -22.01 4.88
C GLY A 185 -17.56 -22.79 6.15
#